data_AF-A0A529C3Y3-F1
#
_entry.id   AF-A0A529C3Y3-F1
#
_cell.length_a   1.000
_cell.length_b   1.000
_cell.length_c   1.000
_cell.angle_alpha   90.00
_cell.angle_beta   90.00
_cell.angle_gamma   90.00
#
_symmetry.space_group_name_H-M   'P 1'
#
loop_
_entity.id
_entity.type
_entity.pdbx_description
1 polymer ?
#
loop_
_entity_poly.entity_id
_entity_poly.type
_entity_poly.pdbx_seq_one_letter_code
_entity_poly.pdbx_strand_id
1 'polypeptide(L)'
;MNSGASIRASHAHAKINLALHVTGRRADGYHTVESLAVFTRFGDRIEMELADSDGFSVSGKHASAVPADDNNLVVRARDALRREAGLQHAPAVAIRLEKNLPVASGVGGGSSDAAA
;
A
#
# COMPACT_ATOMS: atom_id res chain seq x y z
N MET A 1 -23.41 1.93 -23.05
CA MET A 1 -22.68 3.16 -22.68
C MET A 1 -21.34 2.72 -22.10
N ASN A 2 -20.31 2.64 -22.94
CA ASN A 2 -18.97 2.25 -22.50
C ASN A 2 -18.22 3.53 -22.13
N SER A 3 -18.44 4.02 -20.91
CA SER A 3 -17.56 5.04 -20.33
C SER A 3 -16.21 4.35 -20.13
N GLY A 4 -15.22 4.66 -20.98
CA GLY A 4 -13.88 4.06 -20.87
C GLY A 4 -13.34 4.28 -19.46
N ALA A 5 -13.33 3.23 -18.65
CA ALA A 5 -12.80 3.28 -17.30
C ALA A 5 -11.31 3.60 -17.41
N SER A 6 -10.93 4.81 -17.02
CA SER A 6 -9.52 5.21 -17.01
C SER A 6 -8.84 4.50 -15.85
N ILE A 7 -8.01 3.50 -16.16
CA ILE A 7 -7.09 2.93 -15.18
C ILE A 7 -6.16 4.04 -14.68
N ARG A 8 -6.02 4.12 -13.36
CA ARG A 8 -5.02 4.96 -12.68
C ARG A 8 -3.92 4.04 -12.18
N ALA A 9 -2.67 4.37 -12.52
CA ALA A 9 -1.51 3.62 -12.07
C ALA A 9 -0.61 4.52 -11.20
N SER A 10 -0.09 3.98 -10.12
CA SER A 10 0.83 4.64 -9.19
C SER A 10 1.98 3.72 -8.82
N HIS A 11 3.12 4.32 -8.46
CA HIS A 11 4.30 3.61 -7.99
C HIS A 11 4.38 3.66 -6.46
N ALA A 12 4.43 2.49 -5.85
CA ALA A 12 4.64 2.32 -4.41
C ALA A 12 6.14 2.14 -4.14
N HIS A 13 6.84 3.27 -4.04
CA HIS A 13 8.30 3.29 -3.88
C HIS A 13 8.76 2.68 -2.56
N ALA A 14 9.79 1.83 -2.64
CA ALA A 14 10.48 1.32 -1.47
C ALA A 14 11.22 2.45 -0.76
N LYS A 15 11.34 2.36 0.57
CA LYS A 15 12.19 3.25 1.36
C LYS A 15 13.42 2.53 1.88
N ILE A 16 14.46 3.30 2.16
CA ILE A 16 15.65 2.88 2.91
C ILE A 16 15.86 3.87 4.05
N ASN A 17 16.18 3.37 5.24
CA ASN A 17 16.66 4.21 6.33
C ASN A 17 18.17 4.34 6.18
N LEU A 18 18.66 5.52 5.78
CA LEU A 18 20.09 5.83 5.71
C LEU A 18 20.70 5.98 7.12
N ALA A 19 19.88 6.45 8.07
CA ALA A 19 20.20 6.44 9.49
C ALA A 19 18.95 6.06 10.28
N LEU A 20 19.14 5.30 11.35
CA LEU A 20 18.12 4.97 12.34
C LEU A 20 18.78 5.01 13.71
N HIS A 21 18.34 5.94 14.55
CA HIS A 21 18.86 6.13 15.90
C HIS A 21 17.74 5.88 16.91
N VAL A 22 17.93 4.88 17.77
CA VAL A 22 17.02 4.61 18.88
C VAL A 22 17.42 5.49 20.06
N THR A 23 16.59 6.47 20.40
CA THR A 23 16.91 7.51 21.40
C THR A 23 16.41 7.18 22.81
N GLY A 24 15.54 6.18 22.95
CA GLY A 24 15.06 5.75 24.25
C GLY A 24 13.97 4.69 24.17
N ARG A 25 13.55 4.18 25.33
CA ARG A 25 12.40 3.28 25.47
C ARG A 25 11.25 4.03 26.14
N ARG A 26 10.06 3.90 25.58
CA ARG A 26 8.81 4.51 26.03
C ARG A 26 8.10 3.62 27.04
N ALA A 27 7.20 4.21 27.82
CA ALA A 27 6.41 3.50 28.83
C ALA A 27 5.42 2.47 28.23
N ASP A 28 5.03 2.62 26.97
CA ASP A 28 4.16 1.69 26.23
C ASP A 28 4.92 0.48 25.65
N GLY A 29 6.20 0.33 25.98
CA GLY A 29 7.04 -0.77 25.53
C GLY A 29 7.73 -0.57 24.19
N TYR A 30 7.41 0.51 23.45
CA TYR A 30 8.05 0.86 22.18
C TYR A 30 9.33 1.70 22.38
N HIS A 31 10.02 1.98 21.28
CA HIS A 31 11.20 2.83 21.25
C HIS A 31 10.91 4.17 20.58
N THR A 32 11.54 5.23 21.10
CA THR A 32 11.64 6.51 20.38
C THR A 32 12.75 6.36 19.34
N VAL A 33 12.45 6.79 18.11
CA VAL A 33 13.36 6.65 16.97
C VAL A 33 13.46 7.96 16.19
N GLU A 34 14.68 8.34 15.86
CA GLU A 34 15.01 9.33 14.84
C GLU A 34 15.47 8.59 13.60
N SER A 35 14.98 8.99 12.42
CA SER A 35 15.29 8.28 11.17
C SER A 35 15.49 9.26 10.03
N LEU A 36 16.54 9.03 9.23
CA LEU A 36 16.70 9.63 7.91
C LEU A 36 16.30 8.58 6.88
N ALA A 37 15.11 8.73 6.30
CA ALA A 37 14.60 7.81 5.28
C ALA A 37 14.60 8.47 3.90
N VAL A 38 14.90 7.68 2.87
CA VAL A 38 14.82 8.10 1.47
C VAL A 38 14.02 7.07 0.68
N PHE A 39 13.33 7.53 -0.36
CA PHE A 39 12.65 6.66 -1.32
C PHE A 39 13.60 6.26 -2.45
N THR A 40 13.47 5.03 -2.90
CA THR A 40 14.20 4.53 -4.06
C THR A 40 13.34 4.65 -5.32
N ARG A 41 13.95 4.54 -6.50
CA ARG A 41 13.19 4.40 -7.74
C ARG A 41 12.49 3.04 -7.90
N PHE A 42 12.84 2.05 -7.08
CA PHE A 42 12.25 0.73 -7.12
C PHE A 42 10.99 0.70 -6.26
N GLY A 43 10.00 -0.07 -6.68
CA GLY A 43 8.72 -0.11 -6.01
C GLY A 43 7.82 -1.21 -6.54
N ASP A 44 6.69 -1.34 -5.87
CA ASP A 44 5.53 -2.06 -6.37
C ASP A 44 4.73 -1.13 -7.32
N ARG A 45 3.77 -1.70 -8.05
CA ARG A 45 2.85 -0.95 -8.91
C ARG A 45 1.42 -1.24 -8.48
N ILE A 46 0.66 -0.17 -8.26
CA ILE A 46 -0.77 -0.23 -7.98
C ILE A 46 -1.51 0.26 -9.22
N GLU A 47 -2.55 -0.47 -9.61
CA GLU A 47 -3.50 -0.04 -10.61
C GLU A 47 -4.90 -0.08 -10.02
N MET A 48 -5.69 0.96 -10.32
CA MET A 48 -7.05 1.10 -9.84
C MET A 48 -7.97 1.57 -10.96
N GLU A 49 -9.17 1.01 -11.01
CA GLU A 49 -10.25 1.45 -11.88
C GLU A 49 -11.59 1.32 -11.17
N LEU A 50 -12.59 2.09 -11.63
CA LEU A 50 -13.97 1.92 -11.19
C LEU A 50 -14.48 0.54 -11.61
N ALA A 51 -15.27 -0.08 -10.74
CA ALA A 51 -15.83 -1.40 -10.98
C ALA A 51 -17.25 -1.50 -10.42
N ASP A 52 -18.02 -2.50 -10.89
CA ASP A 52 -19.37 -2.78 -10.39
C ASP A 52 -19.36 -3.35 -8.96
N SER A 53 -18.26 -4.01 -8.59
CA SER A 53 -18.00 -4.53 -7.24
C SER A 53 -16.52 -4.41 -6.90
N ASP A 54 -16.22 -4.46 -5.60
CA ASP A 54 -14.84 -4.41 -5.14
C ASP A 54 -14.05 -5.64 -5.56
N GLY A 55 -12.82 -5.41 -6.03
CA GLY A 55 -11.87 -6.44 -6.33
C GLY A 55 -10.48 -6.08 -5.82
N PHE A 56 -9.76 -7.06 -5.29
CA PHE A 56 -8.33 -6.94 -5.00
C PHE A 56 -7.61 -8.18 -5.55
N SER A 57 -6.57 -7.96 -6.34
CA SER A 57 -5.72 -9.03 -6.85
C SER A 57 -4.25 -8.68 -6.74
N VAL A 58 -3.43 -9.71 -6.55
CA VAL A 58 -1.98 -9.58 -6.42
C VAL A 58 -1.30 -10.41 -7.49
N SER A 59 -0.30 -9.81 -8.14
CA SER A 59 0.55 -10.43 -9.14
C SER A 59 2.02 -10.10 -8.87
N GLY A 60 2.94 -10.55 -9.72
CA GLY A 60 4.38 -10.29 -9.57
C GLY A 60 5.13 -11.37 -8.78
N LYS A 61 6.45 -11.23 -8.74
CA LYS A 61 7.37 -12.28 -8.26
C LYS A 61 7.18 -12.66 -6.78
N HIS A 62 6.62 -11.75 -5.97
CA HIS A 62 6.41 -11.96 -4.53
C HIS A 62 4.92 -12.07 -4.16
N ALA A 63 4.03 -12.26 -5.15
CA ALA A 63 2.58 -12.28 -4.93
C ALA A 63 2.12 -13.35 -3.94
N SER A 64 2.71 -14.55 -4.00
CA SER A 64 2.33 -15.68 -3.15
C SER A 64 2.56 -15.45 -1.65
N ALA A 65 3.37 -14.44 -1.30
CA ALA A 65 3.67 -14.06 0.07
C ALA A 65 2.77 -12.92 0.58
N VAL A 66 1.85 -12.41 -0.24
CA VAL A 66 0.95 -11.32 0.12
C VAL A 66 -0.43 -11.87 0.44
N PRO A 67 -0.98 -11.59 1.64
CA PRO A 67 -2.36 -11.93 1.93
C PRO A 67 -3.29 -11.09 1.05
N ALA A 68 -4.25 -11.76 0.39
CA ALA A 68 -5.28 -11.13 -0.43
C ALA A 68 -6.59 -10.90 0.35
N ASP A 69 -6.54 -10.99 1.68
CA ASP A 69 -7.67 -10.80 2.59
C ASP A 69 -7.68 -9.39 3.22
N ASP A 70 -8.60 -9.17 4.14
CA ASP A 70 -8.82 -7.90 4.83
C ASP A 70 -7.63 -7.45 5.72
N ASN A 71 -6.62 -8.30 5.93
CA ASN A 71 -5.40 -7.90 6.62
C ASN A 71 -4.45 -7.09 5.73
N ASN A 72 -4.68 -7.07 4.41
CA ASN A 72 -3.86 -6.30 3.49
C ASN A 72 -4.05 -4.78 3.70
N LEU A 73 -2.94 -4.05 3.82
CA LEU A 73 -2.98 -2.60 4.06
C LEU A 73 -3.65 -1.82 2.92
N VAL A 74 -3.61 -2.32 1.67
CA VAL A 74 -4.29 -1.70 0.52
C VAL A 74 -5.81 -1.78 0.69
N VAL A 75 -6.33 -2.94 1.06
CA VAL A 75 -7.76 -3.16 1.34
C VAL A 75 -8.19 -2.29 2.53
N ARG A 76 -7.39 -2.26 3.60
CA ARG A 76 -7.64 -1.42 4.77
C ARG A 76 -7.62 0.08 4.44
N ALA A 77 -6.75 0.52 3.52
CA ALA A 77 -6.69 1.91 3.08
C ALA A 77 -7.94 2.31 2.29
N ARG A 78 -8.38 1.47 1.34
CA ARG A 78 -9.67 1.66 0.64
C ARG A 78 -10.83 1.80 1.63
N ASP A 79 -10.91 0.91 2.61
CA ASP A 79 -12.01 0.92 3.57
C ASP A 79 -11.92 2.10 4.54
N ALA A 80 -10.72 2.52 4.92
CA ALA A 80 -10.51 3.73 5.72
C ALA A 80 -10.93 4.99 4.96
N LEU A 81 -10.54 5.12 3.69
CA LEU A 81 -10.94 6.23 2.83
C LEU A 81 -12.47 6.31 2.71
N ARG A 82 -13.15 5.17 2.58
CA ARG A 82 -14.62 5.13 2.51
C ARG A 82 -15.30 5.54 3.80
N ARG A 83 -14.75 5.14 4.95
CA ARG A 83 -15.28 5.56 6.25
C ARG A 83 -15.21 7.08 6.41
N GLU A 84 -14.15 7.70 5.89
CA GLU A 84 -13.95 9.15 6.00
C GLU A 84 -14.72 9.94 4.93
N ALA A 85 -14.62 9.54 3.66
CA ALA A 85 -15.17 10.28 2.52
C ALA A 85 -16.63 9.90 2.18
N GLY A 86 -17.11 8.74 2.63
CA GLY A 86 -18.40 8.17 2.25
C GLY A 86 -18.39 7.51 0.87
N LEU A 87 -19.29 6.53 0.67
CA LEU A 87 -19.35 5.69 -0.53
C LEU A 87 -19.64 6.47 -1.83
N GLN A 88 -20.29 7.62 -1.74
CA GLN A 88 -20.55 8.52 -2.87
C GLN A 88 -19.24 9.07 -3.47
N HIS A 89 -18.22 9.26 -2.63
CA HIS A 89 -16.93 9.83 -3.03
C HIS A 89 -15.82 8.78 -3.15
N ALA A 90 -16.07 7.56 -2.68
CA ALA A 90 -15.16 6.41 -2.78
C ALA A 90 -15.94 5.16 -3.25
N PRO A 91 -16.37 5.12 -4.54
CA PRO A 91 -17.17 4.04 -5.10
C PRO A 91 -16.40 2.70 -5.17
N ALA A 92 -17.07 1.66 -5.67
CA ALA A 92 -16.46 0.35 -5.88
C ALA A 92 -15.30 0.42 -6.89
N VAL A 93 -14.21 -0.28 -6.57
CA VAL A 93 -12.98 -0.27 -7.37
C VAL A 93 -12.38 -1.66 -7.48
N ALA A 94 -11.77 -1.93 -8.64
CA ALA A 94 -10.86 -3.05 -8.81
C ALA A 94 -9.42 -2.55 -8.62
N ILE A 95 -8.73 -3.10 -7.64
CA ILE A 95 -7.34 -2.77 -7.30
C ILE A 95 -6.44 -3.95 -7.67
N ARG A 96 -5.38 -3.68 -8.44
CA ARG A 96 -4.37 -4.68 -8.82
C ARG A 96 -3.02 -4.25 -8.27
N LEU A 97 -2.42 -5.09 -7.44
CA LEU A 97 -1.07 -4.90 -6.91
C LEU A 97 -0.09 -5.81 -7.66
N GLU A 98 0.89 -5.23 -8.34
CA GLU A 98 2.05 -5.95 -8.84
C GLU A 98 3.18 -5.91 -7.79
N LYS A 99 3.37 -7.02 -7.07
CA LYS A 99 4.32 -7.15 -5.97
C LYS A 99 5.72 -7.53 -6.45
N ASN A 100 6.57 -6.52 -6.51
CA ASN A 100 7.97 -6.55 -6.89
C ASN A 100 8.94 -6.38 -5.71
N LEU A 101 8.50 -5.82 -4.58
CA LEU A 101 9.32 -5.72 -3.38
C LEU A 101 9.20 -7.00 -2.52
N PRO A 102 10.31 -7.53 -1.97
CA PRO A 102 10.25 -8.69 -1.08
C PRO A 102 9.39 -8.38 0.16
N VAL A 103 8.48 -9.28 0.50
CA VAL A 103 7.63 -9.15 1.68
C VAL A 103 8.48 -9.20 2.96
N ALA A 104 8.09 -8.45 3.99
CA ALA A 104 8.75 -8.39 5.31
C ALA A 104 10.25 -8.01 5.29
N SER A 105 10.71 -7.28 4.28
CA SER A 105 12.14 -6.92 4.11
C SER A 105 12.57 -5.60 4.75
N GLY A 106 11.69 -4.91 5.49
CA GLY A 106 12.01 -3.63 6.15
C GLY A 106 12.03 -2.40 5.22
N VAL A 107 11.73 -2.58 3.93
CA VAL A 107 11.73 -1.51 2.91
C VAL A 107 10.41 -0.74 2.81
N GLY A 108 9.45 -1.01 3.70
CA GLY A 108 8.17 -0.29 3.77
C GLY A 108 7.19 -0.59 2.63
N GLY A 109 7.35 -1.69 1.90
CA GLY A 109 6.54 -2.00 0.71
C GLY A 109 5.03 -1.96 0.97
N GLY A 110 4.51 -2.72 1.94
CA GLY A 110 3.07 -2.74 2.21
C GLY A 110 2.47 -1.39 2.65
N SER A 111 3.27 -0.54 3.30
CA SER A 111 2.85 0.83 3.65
C SER A 111 2.83 1.75 2.43
N SER A 112 3.78 1.57 1.51
CA SER A 112 3.83 2.29 0.24
C SER A 112 2.67 1.87 -0.68
N ASP A 113 2.37 0.56 -0.74
CA ASP A 113 1.23 0.01 -1.48
C ASP A 113 -0.09 0.64 -1.03
N ALA A 114 -0.26 0.82 0.28
CA ALA A 114 -1.47 1.39 0.86
C ALA A 114 -1.60 2.91 0.67
N ALA A 115 -0.48 3.61 0.44
CA ALA A 115 -0.45 5.05 0.19
C ALA A 115 -0.63 5.41 -1.29
N ALA A 116 -0.27 4.49 -2.19
CA ALA A 116 -0.32 4.62 -3.64
C ALA A 116 -1.73 4.46 -4.21
#